data_AF-L5NL59-F1
#
_entry.id   AF-L5NL59-F1
#
_cell.length_a   1.000
_cell.length_b   1.000
_cell.length_c   1.000
_cell.angle_alpha   90.00
_cell.angle_beta   90.00
_cell.angle_gamma   90.00
#
_symmetry.space_group_name_H-M   'P 1'
#
loop_
_entity.id
_entity.type
_entity.pdbx_description
1 polymer ?
#
loop_
_entity_poly.entity_id
_entity_poly.type
_entity_poly.pdbx_seq_one_letter_code
_entity_poly.pdbx_strand_id
1 'polypeptide(L)'
;MISESLNYLRNGEDWVKTVLIGGVLGLLSVLIVPTFLVIGYLLRVVRATMKGDEEPPVFDDWGEMAIDGVKGFAIAFVYALVPAIIAGVFGFAGIVGA
;
A
#
# COMPACT_ATOMS: atom_id res chain seq x y z
N MET A 1 -6.14 21.85 4.14
CA MET A 1 -5.41 20.57 4.20
C MET A 1 -6.36 19.38 4.17
N ILE A 2 -7.11 19.07 5.24
CA ILE A 2 -8.06 17.92 5.24
C ILE A 2 -9.10 18.03 4.12
N SER A 3 -9.68 19.22 3.93
CA SER A 3 -10.65 19.50 2.86
C SER A 3 -10.08 19.29 1.45
N GLU A 4 -8.82 19.66 1.24
CA GLU A 4 -8.08 19.45 -0.01
C GLU A 4 -7.90 17.96 -0.29
N SER A 5 -7.45 17.20 0.71
CA SER A 5 -7.27 15.75 0.59
C SER A 5 -8.58 14.98 0.41
N LEU A 6 -9.71 15.50 0.91
CA LEU A 6 -11.03 14.91 0.67
C LEU A 6 -11.58 15.27 -0.72
N ASN A 7 -11.31 16.49 -1.22
CA ASN A 7 -11.73 16.92 -2.55
C ASN A 7 -10.88 16.28 -3.66
N TYR A 8 -9.61 15.97 -3.39
CA TYR A 8 -8.74 15.24 -4.31
C TYR A 8 -9.38 13.94 -4.82
N LEU A 9 -10.04 13.19 -3.92
CA LEU A 9 -10.74 11.96 -4.30
C LEU A 9 -11.85 12.22 -5.31
N ARG A 10 -12.50 13.39 -5.31
CA ARG A 10 -13.67 13.71 -6.13
C ARG A 10 -13.33 14.31 -7.50
N ASN A 11 -12.06 14.59 -7.76
CA ASN A 11 -11.64 15.21 -9.02
C ASN A 11 -11.71 14.25 -10.22
N GLY A 12 -11.67 12.93 -10.00
CA GLY A 12 -11.73 11.94 -11.07
C GLY A 12 -13.17 11.55 -11.46
N GLU A 13 -13.42 11.36 -12.76
CA GLU A 13 -14.75 11.01 -13.29
C GLU A 13 -15.34 9.72 -12.69
N ASP A 14 -14.49 8.73 -12.39
CA ASP A 14 -14.88 7.42 -11.83
C ASP A 14 -14.64 7.31 -10.30
N TRP A 15 -14.51 8.43 -9.58
CA TRP A 15 -14.09 8.44 -8.17
C TRP A 15 -14.89 7.52 -7.26
N VAL A 16 -16.20 7.41 -7.50
CA VAL A 16 -17.11 6.57 -6.70
C VAL A 16 -16.71 5.09 -6.81
N LYS A 17 -16.38 4.61 -8.01
CA LYS A 17 -15.91 3.22 -8.20
C LYS A 17 -14.57 3.01 -7.53
N THR A 18 -13.64 3.94 -7.68
CA THR A 18 -12.30 3.85 -7.08
C THR A 18 -12.37 3.77 -5.55
N VAL A 19 -13.20 4.60 -4.92
CA VAL A 19 -13.40 4.58 -3.47
C VAL A 19 -14.10 3.31 -3.02
N LEU A 20 -15.13 2.84 -3.75
CA LEU A 20 -15.83 1.59 -3.42
C LEU A 20 -14.92 0.37 -3.52
N ILE A 21 -14.18 0.24 -4.63
CA ILE A 21 -13.25 -0.86 -4.86
C ILE A 21 -12.13 -0.81 -3.82
N GLY A 22 -11.51 0.36 -3.61
CA GLY A 22 -10.47 0.53 -2.60
C GLY A 22 -10.96 0.23 -1.18
N GLY A 23 -12.19 0.64 -0.84
CA GLY A 23 -12.82 0.34 0.44
C GLY A 23 -13.10 -1.15 0.63
N VAL A 24 -13.69 -1.82 -0.37
CA VAL A 24 -13.96 -3.27 -0.32
C VAL A 24 -12.66 -4.07 -0.26
N LEU A 25 -11.66 -3.73 -1.08
CA LEU A 25 -10.35 -4.39 -1.04
C LEU A 25 -9.62 -4.11 0.27
N GLY A 26 -9.75 -2.92 0.85
CA GLY A 26 -9.23 -2.60 2.18
C GLY A 26 -9.86 -3.47 3.27
N LEU A 27 -11.18 -3.64 3.24
CA LEU A 27 -11.89 -4.54 4.16
C LEU A 27 -11.51 -6.01 3.95
N LEU A 28 -11.31 -6.41 2.69
CA LEU A 28 -10.90 -7.76 2.31
C LEU A 28 -9.38 -7.96 2.34
N SER A 29 -8.59 -6.97 2.75
CA SER A 29 -7.12 -7.03 2.77
C SER A 29 -6.56 -8.02 3.78
N VAL A 30 -7.41 -8.55 4.67
CA VAL A 30 -7.10 -9.72 5.49
C VAL A 30 -6.87 -10.98 4.64
N LEU A 31 -7.44 -11.01 3.43
CA LEU A 31 -7.16 -12.02 2.43
C LEU A 31 -5.87 -11.64 1.71
N ILE A 32 -4.93 -12.59 1.65
CA ILE A 32 -3.57 -12.42 1.10
C ILE A 32 -3.56 -11.82 -0.32
N VAL A 33 -4.55 -12.17 -1.16
CA VAL A 33 -4.60 -11.73 -2.57
C VAL A 33 -4.99 -10.25 -2.71
N PRO A 34 -6.10 -9.75 -2.11
CA PRO A 34 -6.42 -8.31 -2.08
C PRO A 34 -5.30 -7.41 -1.54
N THR A 35 -4.50 -7.88 -0.58
CA THR A 35 -3.39 -7.08 -0.02
C THR A 35 -2.42 -6.60 -1.10
N PHE A 36 -2.02 -7.48 -2.02
CA PHE A 36 -1.07 -7.11 -3.07
C PHE A 36 -1.64 -6.07 -4.03
N LEU A 37 -2.92 -6.15 -4.37
CA LEU A 37 -3.57 -5.16 -5.24
C LEU A 37 -3.58 -3.77 -4.59
N VAL A 38 -3.86 -3.70 -3.28
CA VAL A 38 -3.82 -2.43 -2.54
C VAL A 38 -2.40 -1.86 -2.53
N ILE A 39 -1.37 -2.67 -2.26
CA ILE A 39 0.03 -2.21 -2.27
C ILE A 39 0.42 -1.71 -3.67
N GLY A 40 0.07 -2.44 -4.72
CA GLY A 40 0.35 -2.05 -6.10
C GLY A 40 -0.31 -0.72 -6.47
N TYR A 41 -1.56 -0.52 -6.09
CA TYR A 41 -2.25 0.75 -6.28
C TYR A 41 -1.57 1.91 -5.54
N LEU A 42 -1.16 1.71 -4.29
CA LEU A 42 -0.45 2.74 -3.52
C LEU A 42 0.88 3.12 -4.18
N LEU A 43 1.64 2.15 -4.69
CA LEU A 43 2.86 2.42 -5.45
C LEU A 43 2.57 3.22 -6.73
N ARG A 44 1.46 2.93 -7.41
CA ARG A 44 1.01 3.69 -8.58
C ARG A 44 0.66 5.12 -8.22
N VAL A 45 -0.06 5.34 -7.12
CA VAL A 45 -0.37 6.69 -6.59
C VAL A 45 0.91 7.46 -6.30
N VAL A 46 1.85 6.87 -5.56
CA VAL A 46 3.14 7.52 -5.28
C VAL A 46 3.88 7.90 -6.56
N ARG A 47 3.91 7.00 -7.55
CA ARG A 47 4.56 7.24 -8.84
C ARG A 47 3.88 8.36 -9.65
N ALA A 48 2.55 8.43 -9.65
CA ALA A 48 1.78 9.49 -10.31
C ALA A 48 2.01 10.85 -9.62
N THR A 49 1.91 10.90 -8.29
CA THR A 49 2.17 12.13 -7.52
C THR A 49 3.61 12.63 -7.71
N MET A 50 4.60 11.74 -7.79
CA MET A 50 5.99 12.12 -8.09
C MET A 50 6.17 12.72 -9.49
N LYS A 51 5.27 12.42 -10.44
CA LYS A 51 5.25 13.01 -11.78
C LYS A 51 4.49 14.33 -11.85
N GLY A 52 3.84 14.74 -10.75
CA GLY A 52 3.00 15.93 -10.70
C GLY A 52 1.58 15.71 -11.24
N ASP A 53 1.16 14.46 -11.42
CA ASP A 53 -0.21 14.15 -11.81
C ASP A 53 -1.16 14.50 -10.63
N GLU A 54 -2.14 15.36 -10.91
CA GLU A 54 -3.17 15.77 -9.93
C GLU A 54 -4.39 14.86 -9.92
N GLU A 55 -4.47 13.93 -10.88
CA GLU A 55 -5.58 12.99 -11.01
C GLU A 55 -5.20 11.62 -10.43
N PRO A 56 -6.02 11.03 -9.54
CA PRO A 56 -5.72 9.73 -8.99
C PRO A 56 -5.75 8.64 -10.07
N PRO A 57 -4.78 7.71 -10.07
CA PRO A 57 -4.80 6.59 -10.99
C PRO A 57 -6.05 5.72 -10.76
N VAL A 58 -6.52 5.04 -11.80
CA VAL A 58 -7.66 4.13 -11.72
C VAL A 58 -7.22 2.70 -11.42
N PHE A 59 -8.18 1.87 -10.98
CA PHE A 59 -8.01 0.42 -10.82
C PHE A 59 -8.18 -0.31 -12.16
N ASP A 60 -7.20 -0.12 -13.03
CA ASP A 60 -7.00 -0.85 -14.27
C ASP A 60 -5.75 -1.74 -14.20
N ASP A 61 -5.52 -2.54 -15.25
CA ASP A 61 -4.32 -3.36 -15.41
C ASP A 61 -3.97 -4.18 -14.15
N TRP A 62 -4.98 -4.88 -13.62
CA TRP A 62 -4.93 -5.65 -12.37
C TRP A 62 -3.72 -6.60 -12.27
N GLY A 63 -3.30 -7.18 -13.39
CA GLY A 63 -2.12 -8.05 -13.44
C GLY A 63 -0.83 -7.30 -13.14
N GLU A 64 -0.62 -6.14 -13.76
CA GLU A 64 0.55 -5.29 -13.51
C GLU A 64 0.52 -4.75 -12.07
N MET A 65 -0.65 -4.32 -11.61
CA MET A 65 -0.85 -3.85 -10.25
C MET A 65 -0.52 -4.94 -9.21
N ALA A 66 -0.95 -6.18 -9.43
CA ALA A 66 -0.61 -7.30 -8.54
C ALA A 66 0.90 -7.56 -8.53
N ILE A 67 1.56 -7.53 -9.69
CA ILE A 67 3.01 -7.71 -9.81
C ILE A 67 3.76 -6.62 -9.04
N ASP A 68 3.38 -5.35 -9.24
CA ASP A 68 3.99 -4.22 -8.52
C ASP A 68 3.72 -4.31 -7.01
N GLY A 69 2.53 -4.77 -6.62
CA GLY A 69 2.19 -5.08 -5.23
C GLY A 69 3.08 -6.13 -4.59
N VAL A 70 3.31 -7.25 -5.27
CA VAL A 70 4.21 -8.32 -4.80
C VAL A 70 5.65 -7.81 -4.67
N LYS A 71 6.14 -7.03 -5.64
CA LYS A 71 7.48 -6.41 -5.55
C LYS A 71 7.56 -5.45 -4.37
N GLY A 72 6.55 -4.60 -4.18
CA GLY A 72 6.46 -3.67 -3.06
C GLY A 72 6.48 -4.38 -1.71
N PHE A 73 5.70 -5.46 -1.58
CA PHE A 73 5.70 -6.30 -0.39
C PHE A 73 7.06 -6.94 -0.14
N ALA A 74 7.71 -7.49 -1.17
CA ALA A 74 9.03 -8.11 -1.03
C ALA A 74 10.08 -7.10 -0.55
N ILE A 75 10.08 -5.89 -1.09
CA ILE A 75 10.98 -4.81 -0.65
C ILE A 75 10.72 -4.46 0.82
N ALA A 76 9.44 -4.21 1.18
CA ALA A 76 9.06 -3.88 2.55
C ALA A 76 9.44 -5.01 3.53
N PHE A 77 9.23 -6.27 3.14
CA PHE A 77 9.59 -7.44 3.92
C PHE A 77 11.10 -7.52 4.15
N VAL A 78 11.91 -7.38 3.11
CA VAL A 78 13.38 -7.40 3.23
C VAL A 78 13.87 -6.25 4.12
N TYR A 79 13.31 -5.05 3.97
CA TYR A 79 13.65 -3.90 4.81
C TYR A 79 13.23 -4.10 6.27
N ALA A 80 12.12 -4.80 6.52
CA ALA A 80 11.65 -5.12 7.86
C ALA A 80 12.49 -6.22 8.55
N LEU A 81 13.16 -7.10 7.79
CA LEU A 81 13.96 -8.19 8.35
C LEU A 81 15.12 -7.67 9.22
N VAL A 82 15.83 -6.63 8.79
CA VAL A 82 17.00 -6.13 9.55
C VAL A 82 16.59 -5.61 10.94
N PRO A 83 15.61 -4.68 11.07
CA PRO A 83 15.07 -4.29 12.37
C PRO A 83 14.50 -5.46 13.17
N ALA A 84 13.80 -6.39 12.53
CA ALA A 84 13.21 -7.55 13.20
C ALA A 84 14.28 -8.48 13.80
N ILE A 85 15.38 -8.72 13.08
CA ILE A 85 16.52 -9.52 13.57
C ILE A 85 17.17 -8.82 14.75
N ILE A 86 17.44 -7.51 14.65
CA ILE A 86 18.01 -6.72 15.74
C ILE A 86 17.10 -6.81 16.97
N ALA A 87 15.81 -6.52 16.82
CA ALA A 87 14.82 -6.60 17.90
C ALA A 87 14.73 -8.02 18.48
N GLY A 88 14.80 -9.06 17.64
CA GLY A 88 14.80 -10.45 18.07
C GLY A 88 16.03 -10.82 18.91
N VAL A 89 17.24 -10.43 18.47
CA VAL A 89 18.48 -10.71 19.19
C VAL A 89 18.52 -9.98 20.53
N PHE A 90 18.26 -8.67 20.55
CA PHE A 90 18.31 -7.87 21.78
C PHE A 90 17.13 -8.17 22.72
N GLY A 91 15.93 -8.38 22.17
CA GLY A 91 14.75 -8.76 22.94
C GLY A 91 14.93 -10.14 23.59
N PHE A 92 15.45 -11.12 22.85
CA PHE A 92 15.75 -12.44 23.39
C PHE A 92 16.85 -12.40 24.45
N ALA A 93 17.93 -11.65 24.23
CA ALA A 93 18.99 -11.48 25.23
C ALA A 93 18.48 -10.83 26.51
N GLY A 94 17.54 -9.87 26.42
CA GLY A 94 16.88 -9.26 27.57
C GLY A 94 15.97 -10.22 28.36
N ILE A 95 15.35 -11.20 27.68
CA ILE A 95 14.51 -12.22 28.33
C ILE A 95 15.37 -13.30 29.01
N VAL A 96 16.49 -13.70 28.39
CA VAL A 96 17.38 -14.76 28.93
C VAL A 96 18.33 -14.24 30.01
N GLY A 97 18.67 -12.95 29.97
CA GLY A 97 19.54 -12.30 30.95
C GLY A 97 18.84 -11.78 32.22
N ALA A 98 17.51 -11.85 32.29
CA ALA A 98 16.69 -11.47 33.44
C ALA A 98 16.36 -12.70 34.32
#